data_AF-A0A9E3C1Y9-F1
#
_entry.id   AF-A0A9E3C1Y9-F1
#
_cell.length_a   1.000
_cell.length_b   1.000
_cell.length_c   1.000
_cell.angle_alpha   90.00
_cell.angle_beta   90.00
_cell.angle_gamma   90.00
#
_symmetry.space_group_name_H-M   'P 1'
#
loop_
_entity.id
_entity.type
_entity.pdbx_description
1 polymer ?
#
loop_
_entity_poly.entity_id
_entity_poly.type
_entity_poly.pdbx_seq_one_letter_code
_entity_poly.pdbx_strand_id
1 'polypeptide(L)'
;MATWQEIGVDSFQAARELYQTGRYRSCVSRFYYAAFSVLAHELAANGVAFGDQQETPNHKGMPKLIKLHLPLEAKAKADCIAIIRRLYAARIVADYQRRTLDAAIARDAMRDAAALFRLLGVDYG
;
A
#
# COMPACT_ATOMS: atom_id res chain seq x y z
N MET A 1 -17.92 1.43 11.34
CA MET A 1 -17.07 0.61 10.46
C MET A 1 -15.72 1.31 10.37
N ALA A 2 -14.61 0.56 10.31
CA ALA A 2 -13.28 1.14 10.20
C ALA A 2 -13.12 1.84 8.82
N THR A 3 -12.45 2.98 8.81
CA THR A 3 -12.05 3.70 7.60
C THR A 3 -10.91 2.97 6.89
N TRP A 4 -10.74 3.25 5.59
CA TRP A 4 -9.60 2.72 4.85
C TRP A 4 -8.25 3.18 5.39
N GLN A 5 -8.16 4.38 5.98
CA GLN A 5 -6.96 4.84 6.65
C GLN A 5 -6.65 3.99 7.89
N GLU A 6 -7.64 3.73 8.75
CA GLU A 6 -7.48 2.86 9.93
C GLU A 6 -7.06 1.45 9.54
N ILE A 7 -7.68 0.87 8.51
CA ILE A 7 -7.29 -0.44 7.94
C ILE A 7 -5.85 -0.41 7.43
N GLY A 8 -5.44 0.70 6.82
CA GLY A 8 -4.07 0.91 6.35
C GLY A 8 -3.05 0.89 7.48
N VAL A 9 -3.31 1.65 8.54
CA VAL A 9 -2.45 1.73 9.74
C VAL A 9 -2.36 0.38 10.43
N ASP A 10 -3.50 -0.29 10.68
CA ASP A 10 -3.54 -1.62 11.27
C ASP A 10 -2.73 -2.64 10.45
N SER A 11 -2.89 -2.62 9.12
CA SER A 11 -2.14 -3.48 8.22
C SER A 11 -0.63 -3.24 8.30
N PHE A 12 -0.20 -1.99 8.44
CA PHE A 12 1.23 -1.64 8.58
C PHE A 12 1.80 -2.18 9.90
N GLN A 13 1.09 -1.98 11.01
CA GLN A 13 1.51 -2.43 12.33
C GLN A 13 1.60 -3.96 12.39
N ALA A 14 0.57 -4.66 11.91
CA ALA A 14 0.58 -6.12 11.82
C ALA A 14 1.70 -6.63 10.89
N ALA A 15 1.98 -5.94 9.78
CA ALA A 15 3.09 -6.30 8.90
C ALA A 15 4.45 -6.18 9.63
N ARG A 16 4.62 -5.15 10.46
CA ARG A 16 5.84 -4.96 11.27
C ARG A 16 6.05 -6.09 12.28
N GLU A 17 5.00 -6.54 12.96
CA GLU A 17 5.06 -7.69 13.89
C GLU A 17 5.42 -9.00 13.15
N LEU A 18 4.82 -9.22 11.98
CA LEU A 18 5.12 -10.38 11.14
C LEU A 18 6.57 -10.36 10.62
N TYR A 19 7.09 -9.18 10.30
CA TYR A 19 8.49 -9.02 9.92
C TYR A 19 9.42 -9.44 11.08
N GLN A 20 9.14 -8.98 12.30
CA GLN A 20 9.94 -9.30 13.50
C GLN A 20 9.96 -10.80 13.83
N THR A 21 8.88 -11.52 13.50
CA THR A 21 8.76 -12.97 13.71
C THR A 21 9.22 -13.82 12.53
N GLY A 22 9.84 -13.21 11.51
CA GLY A 22 10.36 -13.91 10.32
C GLY A 22 9.29 -14.38 9.33
N ARG A 23 8.05 -13.90 9.45
CA ARG A 23 6.92 -14.21 8.55
C ARG A 23 6.95 -13.31 7.30
N TYR A 24 8.07 -13.32 6.58
CA TYR A 24 8.38 -12.39 5.49
C TYR A 24 7.35 -12.40 4.35
N ARG A 25 6.84 -13.57 3.98
CA ARG A 25 5.79 -13.67 2.96
C ARG A 25 4.53 -12.89 3.36
N SER A 26 4.04 -13.13 4.58
CA SER A 26 2.82 -12.51 5.07
C SER A 26 2.97 -11.02 5.31
N CYS A 27 4.14 -10.56 5.79
CA CYS A 27 4.35 -9.14 6.01
C CYS A 27 4.42 -8.35 4.70
N VAL A 28 5.04 -8.88 3.64
CA VAL A 28 5.10 -8.22 2.32
C VAL A 28 3.71 -7.98 1.75
N SER A 29 2.83 -8.98 1.82
CA SER A 29 1.44 -8.84 1.39
C SER A 29 0.70 -7.76 2.19
N ARG A 30 0.88 -7.73 3.51
CA ARG A 30 0.27 -6.71 4.38
C ARG A 30 0.84 -5.30 4.20
N PHE A 31 2.13 -5.14 3.93
CA PHE A 31 2.68 -3.82 3.57
C PHE A 31 2.08 -3.27 2.28
N TYR A 32 1.78 -4.12 1.31
CA TYR A 32 1.03 -3.72 0.13
C TYR A 32 -0.40 -3.26 0.48
N TYR A 33 -1.14 -4.04 1.28
CA TYR A 33 -2.49 -3.65 1.68
C TYR A 33 -2.52 -2.38 2.52
N ALA A 34 -1.53 -2.18 3.40
CA ALA A 34 -1.36 -0.94 4.15
C ALA A 34 -1.32 0.27 3.22
N ALA A 35 -0.40 0.23 2.24
CA ALA A 35 -0.25 1.32 1.27
C ALA A 35 -1.48 1.49 0.36
N PHE A 36 -2.09 0.38 -0.07
CA PHE A 36 -3.26 0.40 -0.93
C PHE A 36 -4.49 0.99 -0.23
N SER A 37 -4.73 0.62 1.03
CA SER A 37 -5.88 1.13 1.79
C SER A 37 -5.74 2.62 2.08
N VAL A 38 -4.56 3.12 2.45
CA VAL A 38 -4.37 4.57 2.63
C VAL A 38 -4.54 5.32 1.31
N LEU A 39 -4.02 4.80 0.19
CA LEU A 39 -4.29 5.41 -1.13
C LEU A 39 -5.78 5.40 -1.48
N ALA A 40 -6.50 4.33 -1.17
CA ALA A 40 -7.95 4.25 -1.39
C ALA A 40 -8.69 5.30 -0.54
N HIS A 41 -8.28 5.50 0.71
CA HIS A 41 -8.80 6.56 1.56
C HIS A 41 -8.61 7.94 0.92
N GLU A 42 -7.38 8.28 0.54
CA GLU A 42 -7.04 9.57 -0.06
C GLU A 42 -7.80 9.81 -1.37
N LEU A 43 -7.93 8.80 -2.22
CA LEU A 43 -8.67 8.91 -3.47
C LEU A 43 -10.17 9.16 -3.20
N ALA A 44 -10.76 8.45 -2.24
CA ALA A 44 -12.16 8.66 -1.86
C ALA A 44 -12.38 10.06 -1.27
N ALA A 45 -11.46 10.53 -0.41
CA ALA A 45 -11.48 11.88 0.15
C ALA A 45 -11.39 12.96 -0.95
N ASN A 46 -10.76 12.64 -2.09
CA ASN A 46 -10.67 13.50 -3.27
C ASN A 46 -11.78 13.21 -4.31
N GLY A 47 -12.91 12.65 -3.89
CA GLY A 47 -14.11 12.50 -4.70
C GLY A 47 -14.08 11.39 -5.74
N VAL A 48 -13.10 10.48 -5.68
CA VAL A 48 -13.09 9.29 -6.55
C VAL A 48 -14.13 8.29 -6.05
N ALA A 49 -15.17 8.08 -6.84
CA ALA A 49 -16.07 6.95 -6.66
C ALA A 49 -15.43 5.68 -7.20
N PHE A 50 -15.47 4.62 -6.42
CA PHE A 50 -15.17 3.26 -6.87
C PHE A 50 -16.47 2.68 -7.46
N GLY A 51 -16.38 1.79 -8.46
CA GLY A 51 -17.56 1.33 -9.20
C GLY A 51 -18.65 0.73 -8.30
N ASP A 52 -19.89 0.64 -8.79
CA ASP A 52 -21.15 0.40 -8.03
C ASP A 52 -21.19 -0.77 -7.03
N GLN A 53 -20.17 -1.62 -6.98
CA GLN A 53 -20.05 -2.76 -6.04
C GLN A 53 -18.64 -2.91 -5.44
N GLN A 54 -17.76 -1.92 -5.62
CA GLN A 54 -16.39 -1.97 -5.16
C GLN A 54 -16.20 -0.94 -4.05
N GLU A 55 -15.76 -1.38 -2.88
CA GLU A 55 -15.41 -0.45 -1.79
C GLU A 55 -14.00 0.15 -1.99
N THR A 56 -13.24 -0.36 -2.97
CA THR A 56 -11.85 0.04 -3.27
C THR A 56 -11.59 0.10 -4.78
N PRO A 57 -10.58 0.84 -5.24
CA PRO A 57 -10.25 0.91 -6.66
C PRO A 57 -9.60 -0.38 -7.17
N ASN A 58 -9.70 -0.64 -8.47
CA ASN A 58 -8.94 -1.73 -9.08
C ASN A 58 -7.41 -1.53 -8.87
N HIS A 59 -6.71 -2.55 -8.36
CA HIS A 59 -5.27 -2.54 -8.12
C HIS A 59 -4.46 -2.08 -9.35
N LYS A 60 -4.84 -2.51 -10.56
CA LYS A 60 -4.18 -2.10 -11.82
C LYS A 60 -4.48 -0.65 -12.21
N GLY A 61 -5.63 -0.13 -11.79
CA GLY A 61 -6.06 1.25 -12.04
C GLY A 61 -5.44 2.28 -11.11
N MET A 62 -4.91 1.84 -9.97
CA MET A 62 -4.36 2.71 -8.92
C MET A 62 -3.36 3.77 -9.43
N PRO A 63 -2.37 3.46 -10.30
CA PRO A 63 -1.44 4.48 -10.80
C PRO A 63 -2.11 5.61 -11.59
N LYS A 64 -3.16 5.30 -12.35
CA LYS A 64 -3.93 6.30 -13.12
C LYS A 64 -4.70 7.20 -12.16
N LEU A 65 -5.33 6.61 -11.14
CA LEU A 65 -6.08 7.36 -10.15
C LEU A 65 -5.17 8.29 -9.33
N ILE A 66 -4.01 7.82 -8.88
CA ILE A 66 -3.02 8.64 -8.19
C ILE A 66 -2.64 9.87 -9.02
N LYS A 67 -2.33 9.66 -10.30
CA LYS A 67 -1.91 10.73 -11.21
C LYS A 67 -2.98 11.82 -11.33
N LEU A 68 -4.24 11.40 -11.48
CA LEU A 68 -5.36 12.29 -11.79
C LEU A 68 -5.95 12.98 -10.56
N HIS A 69 -6.02 12.30 -9.42
CA HIS A 69 -6.90 12.73 -8.32
C HIS A 69 -6.20 13.10 -7.02
N LEU A 70 -4.96 12.63 -6.76
CA LEU A 70 -4.30 13.05 -5.52
C LEU A 70 -3.89 14.53 -5.57
N PRO A 71 -4.06 15.30 -4.49
CA PRO A 71 -3.69 16.72 -4.44
C PRO A 71 -2.21 16.87 -4.06
N LEU A 72 -1.34 16.15 -4.76
CA LEU A 72 0.10 16.13 -4.53
C LEU A 72 0.86 16.73 -5.72
N GLU A 73 2.05 17.25 -5.43
CA GLU A 73 3.02 17.66 -6.45
C GLU A 73 3.37 16.52 -7.40
N ALA A 74 3.70 16.86 -8.65
CA ALA A 74 3.95 15.87 -9.71
C ALA A 74 5.02 14.84 -9.33
N LYS A 75 6.07 15.28 -8.63
CA LYS A 75 7.13 14.39 -8.11
C LYS A 75 6.61 13.41 -7.07
N ALA A 76 5.83 13.89 -6.10
CA ALA A 76 5.25 13.05 -5.06
C ALA A 76 4.27 12.03 -5.65
N LYS A 77 3.44 12.42 -6.63
CA LYS A 77 2.60 11.48 -7.39
C LYS A 77 3.42 10.39 -8.08
N ALA A 78 4.51 10.78 -8.75
CA ALA A 78 5.40 9.82 -9.42
C ALA A 78 6.02 8.83 -8.42
N ASP A 79 6.40 9.31 -7.24
CA ASP A 79 6.95 8.47 -6.17
C ASP A 79 5.90 7.49 -5.62
N CYS A 80 4.68 7.95 -5.31
CA CYS A 80 3.58 7.09 -4.91
C CYS A 80 3.31 5.99 -5.95
N ILE A 81 3.30 6.35 -7.25
CA ILE A 81 3.10 5.40 -8.35
C ILE A 81 4.23 4.37 -8.41
N ALA A 82 5.49 4.80 -8.28
CA ALA A 82 6.63 3.92 -8.30
C ALA A 82 6.60 2.94 -7.12
N ILE A 83 6.32 3.45 -5.91
CA ILE A 83 6.20 2.67 -4.69
C ILE A 83 5.09 1.63 -4.80
N ILE A 84 3.86 2.03 -5.16
CA ILE A 84 2.74 1.09 -5.18
C ILE A 84 2.92 0.00 -6.25
N ARG A 85 3.62 0.29 -7.35
CA ARG A 85 3.99 -0.70 -8.37
C ARG A 85 4.98 -1.73 -7.83
N ARG A 86 6.02 -1.29 -7.11
CA ARG A 86 6.99 -2.20 -6.48
C ARG A 86 6.32 -3.09 -5.43
N LEU A 87 5.50 -2.50 -4.55
CA LEU A 87 4.74 -3.23 -3.55
C LEU A 87 3.78 -4.23 -4.18
N TYR A 88 3.06 -3.85 -5.24
CA TYR A 88 2.16 -4.77 -5.94
C TYR A 88 2.91 -5.95 -6.55
N ALA A 89 4.05 -5.70 -7.21
CA ALA A 89 4.88 -6.77 -7.76
C ALA A 89 5.39 -7.73 -6.66
N ALA A 90 5.85 -7.18 -5.53
CA ALA A 90 6.27 -7.98 -4.38
C ALA A 90 5.12 -8.78 -3.76
N ARG A 91 3.91 -8.22 -3.71
CA ARG A 91 2.70 -8.90 -3.23
C ARG A 91 2.26 -10.03 -4.16
N ILE A 92 2.31 -9.85 -5.48
CA ILE A 92 2.01 -10.95 -6.42
C ILE A 92 2.92 -12.15 -6.18
N VAL A 93 4.19 -11.88 -5.92
CA VAL A 93 5.17 -12.90 -5.55
C VAL A 93 4.79 -13.56 -4.23
N ALA A 94 4.52 -12.75 -3.20
CA ALA A 94 4.21 -13.23 -1.86
C ALA A 94 2.95 -14.12 -1.82
N ASP A 95 1.91 -13.73 -2.55
CA ASP A 95 0.62 -14.41 -2.48
C ASP A 95 0.52 -15.61 -3.45
N TYR A 96 1.11 -15.51 -4.64
CA TYR A 96 0.84 -16.46 -5.73
C TYR A 96 2.03 -17.29 -6.18
N GLN A 97 3.25 -16.96 -5.74
CA GLN A 97 4.45 -17.71 -6.14
C GLN A 97 5.00 -18.54 -4.99
N ARG A 98 5.43 -19.77 -5.28
CA ARG A 98 5.99 -20.71 -4.29
C ARG A 98 7.42 -20.38 -3.84
N ARG A 99 8.04 -19.32 -4.39
CA ARG A 99 9.41 -18.91 -4.03
C ARG A 99 9.50 -18.35 -2.62
N THR A 100 10.57 -18.63 -1.90
CA THR A 100 10.83 -18.06 -0.57
C THR A 100 11.08 -16.55 -0.68
N LEU A 101 10.54 -15.77 0.26
CA LEU A 101 10.90 -14.36 0.45
C LEU A 101 11.84 -14.25 1.64
N ASP A 102 12.88 -13.45 1.49
CA ASP A 102 13.86 -13.19 2.54
C ASP A 102 13.57 -11.89 3.29
N ALA A 103 14.39 -11.63 4.32
CA ALA A 103 14.31 -10.43 5.13
C ALA A 103 14.59 -9.14 4.32
N ALA A 104 15.39 -9.21 3.26
CA ALA A 104 15.74 -8.04 2.47
C ALA A 104 14.54 -7.53 1.68
N ILE A 105 13.82 -8.43 0.99
CA ILE A 105 12.60 -8.09 0.25
C ILE A 105 11.54 -7.55 1.21
N ALA A 106 11.39 -8.17 2.38
CA ALA A 106 10.43 -7.74 3.38
C ALA A 106 10.75 -6.34 3.96
N ARG A 107 12.02 -6.06 4.21
CA ARG A 107 12.49 -4.73 4.64
C ARG A 107 12.28 -3.68 3.56
N ASP A 108 12.51 -4.01 2.30
CA ASP A 108 12.29 -3.08 1.19
C ASP A 108 10.80 -2.75 1.02
N ALA A 109 9.92 -3.75 1.17
CA ALA A 109 8.47 -3.53 1.21
C ALA A 109 8.05 -2.64 2.39
N MET A 110 8.65 -2.84 3.58
CA MET A 110 8.41 -1.97 4.74
C MET A 110 8.82 -0.53 4.47
N ARG A 111 10.01 -0.31 3.90
CA ARG A 111 10.53 1.01 3.55
C ARG A 111 9.64 1.72 2.55
N ASP A 112 9.19 1.00 1.52
CA ASP A 112 8.29 1.50 0.49
C ASP A 112 6.94 1.91 1.10
N ALA A 113 6.31 1.06 1.89
CA ALA A 113 5.06 1.39 2.57
C ALA A 113 5.23 2.61 3.49
N ALA A 114 6.27 2.66 4.32
CA ALA A 114 6.55 3.78 5.22
C ALA A 114 6.82 5.10 4.47
N ALA A 115 7.47 5.04 3.31
CA ALA A 115 7.69 6.22 2.46
C ALA A 115 6.37 6.73 1.89
N LEU A 116 5.47 5.85 1.47
CA LEU A 116 4.15 6.23 0.97
C LEU A 116 3.29 6.89 2.05
N PHE A 117 3.25 6.35 3.27
CA PHE A 117 2.53 6.99 4.37
C PHE A 117 3.07 8.40 4.65
N ARG A 118 4.39 8.58 4.65
CA ARG A 118 5.02 9.91 4.80
C ARG A 118 4.66 10.88 3.67
N LEU A 119 4.61 10.41 2.42
CA LEU A 119 4.19 11.23 1.28
C LEU A 119 2.74 11.68 1.38
N LEU A 120 1.89 10.91 2.07
CA LEU A 120 0.47 11.21 2.29
C LEU A 120 0.22 11.93 3.62
N GLY A 121 1.25 12.16 4.44
CA GLY A 121 1.10 12.79 5.75
C GLY A 121 0.33 11.95 6.78
N VAL A 122 0.28 10.62 6.59
CA VAL A 122 -0.44 9.70 7.47
C VAL A 122 0.51 9.11 8.50
N ASP A 123 0.16 9.24 9.79
CA ASP A 123 0.88 8.58 10.88
C ASP A 123 0.58 7.07 10.90
N TYR A 124 1.61 6.27 11.17
CA TYR A 124 1.57 4.81 11.22
C TYR A 124 2.25 4.20 12.44
N GLY A 125 2.71 5.05 13.37
CA GLY A 125 3.39 4.65 14.61
C GLY A 125 4.57 3.71 14.41
#